data_AF-A0A0W0YL88-F1
#
_entry.id   AF-A0A0W0YL88-F1
#
_cell.length_a   1.000
_cell.length_b   1.000
_cell.length_c   1.000
_cell.angle_alpha   90.00
_cell.angle_beta   90.00
_cell.angle_gamma   90.00
#
_symmetry.space_group_name_H-M   'P 1'
#
loop_
_entity.id
_entity.type
_entity.pdbx_description
1 polymer ?
#
loop_
_entity_poly.entity_id
_entity_poly.type
_entity_poly.pdbx_seq_one_letter_code
_entity_poly.pdbx_strand_id
1 'polypeptide(L)'
;MTFQSFIVLLFGRVLQALGSSAGLVLSFTIINDHYFPEQSRRIIAYLMLSFAIVPGIATVIGGLLVSRFHWISCCYFLLCYGLLEGIVVSLLKETATTLSKQALHFKHIKRNYALAFQDQFLRGFTFFFGLSGMCVYIYAATIPFIAVYYLNISPEKYGLLGLIPYIGTAFGSVISARLSSILD
;
A
#
# COMPACT_ATOMS: atom_id res chain seq x y z
N MET A 1 28.88 6.52 4.12
CA MET A 1 27.83 7.15 4.94
C MET A 1 28.31 7.12 6.38
N THR A 2 28.43 8.27 7.05
CA THR A 2 28.72 8.34 8.49
C THR A 2 27.56 7.72 9.28
N PHE A 3 27.86 7.02 10.37
CA PHE A 3 26.89 6.28 11.20
C PHE A 3 25.65 7.13 11.60
N GLN A 4 25.85 8.43 11.82
CA GLN A 4 24.79 9.37 12.18
C GLN A 4 23.76 9.57 11.06
N SER A 5 24.17 9.60 9.79
CA SER A 5 23.23 9.72 8.65
C SER A 5 22.36 8.48 8.47
N PHE A 6 22.88 7.30 8.84
CA PHE A 6 22.12 6.04 8.76
C PHE A 6 20.98 6.01 9.77
N ILE A 7 21.23 6.38 11.03
CA ILE A 7 20.20 6.41 12.08
C ILE A 7 19.08 7.40 11.72
N VAL A 8 19.44 8.58 11.20
CA VAL A 8 18.45 9.58 10.76
C VAL A 8 17.56 9.03 9.65
N LEU A 9 18.14 8.33 8.66
CA LEU A 9 17.38 7.67 7.60
C LEU A 9 16.44 6.59 8.17
N LEU A 10 16.93 5.77 9.09
CA LEU A 10 16.15 4.70 9.72
C LEU A 10 14.97 5.26 10.50
N PHE A 11 15.21 6.27 11.33
CA PHE A 11 14.15 6.94 12.08
C PHE A 11 13.12 7.60 11.15
N GLY A 12 13.60 8.27 10.09
CA GLY A 12 12.73 8.85 9.06
C GLY A 12 11.86 7.80 8.36
N ARG A 13 12.38 6.59 8.09
CA ARG A 13 11.61 5.47 7.53
C ARG A 13 10.55 4.96 8.50
N VAL A 14 10.87 4.86 9.79
CA VAL A 14 9.89 4.47 10.82
C VAL A 14 8.75 5.47 10.88
N LEU A 15 9.05 6.78 10.91
CA LEU A 15 8.02 7.81 10.90
C LEU A 15 7.15 7.76 9.63
N GLN A 16 7.75 7.57 8.46
CA GLN A 16 7.01 7.39 7.20
C GLN A 16 6.10 6.17 7.23
N ALA A 17 6.58 5.04 7.77
CA ALA A 17 5.78 3.82 7.88
C ALA A 17 4.60 3.98 8.85
N LEU A 18 4.78 4.69 9.96
CA LEU A 18 3.70 5.00 10.89
C LEU A 18 2.61 5.83 10.20
N GLY A 19 3.00 6.87 9.45
CA GLY A 19 2.07 7.70 8.69
C GLY A 19 1.34 6.94 7.58
N SER A 20 2.05 6.13 6.79
CA SER A 20 1.47 5.42 5.65
C SER A 20 0.49 4.31 6.04
N SER A 21 0.60 3.77 7.26
CA SER A 21 -0.29 2.69 7.73
C SER A 21 -1.75 3.10 7.86
N ALA A 22 -2.04 4.39 8.07
CA ALA A 22 -3.40 4.89 8.22
C ALA A 22 -4.17 5.01 6.89
N GLY A 23 -3.47 5.24 5.77
CA GLY A 23 -4.09 5.64 4.50
C GLY A 23 -5.09 4.62 3.97
N LEU A 24 -4.69 3.35 3.87
CA LEU A 24 -5.55 2.29 3.31
C LEU A 24 -6.75 2.00 4.22
N VAL A 25 -6.53 1.95 5.54
CA VAL A 25 -7.60 1.69 6.53
C VAL A 25 -8.64 2.80 6.49
N LEU A 26 -8.21 4.07 6.54
CA LEU A 26 -9.10 5.23 6.48
C LEU A 26 -9.86 5.30 5.15
N SER A 27 -9.21 4.94 4.04
CA SER A 27 -9.88 4.91 2.73
C SER A 27 -11.07 3.94 2.75
N PHE A 28 -10.88 2.73 3.29
CA PHE A 28 -11.99 1.78 3.45
C PHE A 28 -13.05 2.29 4.41
N THR A 29 -12.67 2.89 5.54
CA THR A 29 -13.62 3.45 6.50
C THR A 29 -14.49 4.53 5.87
N ILE A 30 -13.88 5.53 5.21
CA ILE A 30 -14.60 6.65 4.56
C ILE A 30 -15.56 6.15 3.49
N ILE A 31 -15.14 5.17 2.67
CA ILE A 31 -16.01 4.62 1.62
C ILE A 31 -17.22 3.89 2.23
N ASN A 32 -17.01 3.11 3.29
CA ASN A 32 -18.10 2.39 3.95
C ASN A 32 -19.04 3.32 4.74
N ASP A 33 -18.55 4.46 5.23
CA ASP A 33 -19.35 5.41 6.00
C ASP A 33 -20.22 6.32 5.11
N HIS A 34 -19.77 6.64 3.89
CA HIS A 34 -20.45 7.61 3.02
C HIS A 34 -21.36 6.99 1.96
N TYR A 35 -21.08 5.76 1.52
CA TYR A 35 -21.77 5.14 0.38
C TYR A 35 -22.66 3.98 0.79
N PHE A 36 -23.79 3.83 0.10
CA PHE A 36 -24.64 2.64 0.24
C PHE A 36 -23.88 1.40 -0.25
N PRO A 37 -24.17 0.20 0.30
CA PRO A 37 -23.40 -1.03 0.04
C PRO A 37 -23.14 -1.33 -1.44
N GLU A 38 -24.13 -1.07 -2.30
CA GLU A 38 -24.04 -1.23 -3.76
C GLU A 38 -22.98 -0.31 -4.39
N GLN A 39 -22.95 0.96 -3.97
CA GLN A 39 -22.01 1.97 -4.46
C GLN A 39 -20.61 1.76 -3.86
N SER A 40 -20.51 1.38 -2.59
CA SER A 40 -19.25 1.11 -1.89
C SER A 40 -18.45 0.01 -2.59
N ARG A 41 -19.11 -1.05 -3.06
CA ARG A 41 -18.45 -2.14 -3.82
C ARG A 41 -17.75 -1.61 -5.08
N ARG A 42 -18.42 -0.75 -5.85
CA ARG A 42 -17.85 -0.16 -7.06
C ARG A 42 -16.66 0.75 -6.76
N ILE A 43 -16.76 1.57 -5.71
CA ILE A 43 -15.68 2.49 -5.33
C ILE A 43 -14.47 1.73 -4.76
N ILE A 44 -14.71 0.69 -3.95
CA ILE A 44 -13.66 -0.22 -3.48
C ILE A 44 -12.96 -0.89 -4.68
N ALA A 45 -13.68 -1.27 -5.73
CA ALA A 45 -13.06 -1.82 -6.94
C ALA A 45 -12.09 -0.81 -7.60
N TYR A 46 -12.45 0.47 -7.69
CA TYR A 46 -11.54 1.51 -8.19
C TYR A 46 -10.34 1.75 -7.25
N LEU A 47 -10.55 1.66 -5.94
CA LEU A 47 -9.47 1.72 -4.95
C LEU A 47 -8.47 0.57 -5.14
N MET A 48 -8.97 -0.66 -5.31
CA MET A 48 -8.14 -1.84 -5.55
C MET A 48 -7.41 -1.76 -6.90
N LEU A 49 -8.07 -1.26 -7.94
CA LEU A 49 -7.44 -1.02 -9.24
C LEU A 49 -6.27 -0.04 -9.12
N SER A 50 -6.46 1.04 -8.35
CA SER A 50 -5.41 2.00 -8.07
C SER A 50 -4.24 1.34 -7.33
N PHE A 51 -4.54 0.54 -6.31
CA PHE A 51 -3.52 -0.20 -5.54
C PHE A 51 -2.71 -1.19 -6.38
N ALA A 52 -3.29 -1.74 -7.45
CA ALA A 52 -2.60 -2.65 -8.37
C ALA A 52 -1.65 -1.90 -9.34
N ILE A 53 -2.02 -0.71 -9.80
CA ILE A 53 -1.27 0.04 -10.83
C ILE A 53 -0.19 0.94 -10.20
N VAL A 54 -0.49 1.58 -9.07
CA VAL A 54 0.38 2.59 -8.43
C VAL A 54 1.80 2.07 -8.17
N PRO A 55 2.03 0.84 -7.66
CA PRO A 55 3.39 0.35 -7.44
C PRO A 55 4.22 0.26 -8.73
N GLY A 56 3.60 -0.04 -9.88
CA GLY A 56 4.28 -0.04 -11.18
C GLY A 56 4.66 1.37 -11.64
N ILE A 57 3.77 2.34 -11.44
CA ILE A 57 4.10 3.75 -11.70
C ILE A 57 5.24 4.20 -10.78
N ALA A 58 5.20 3.79 -9.50
CA ALA A 58 6.20 4.13 -8.51
C ALA A 58 7.60 3.58 -8.85
N THR A 59 7.72 2.36 -9.39
CA THR A 59 9.00 1.80 -9.81
C THR A 59 9.60 2.55 -11.00
N VAL A 60 8.78 2.99 -11.96
CA VAL A 60 9.22 3.81 -13.10
C VAL A 60 9.70 5.18 -12.63
N ILE A 61 8.89 5.90 -11.84
CA ILE A 61 9.26 7.22 -11.30
C ILE A 61 10.53 7.09 -10.44
N GLY A 62 10.59 6.08 -9.57
CA GLY A 62 11.75 5.83 -8.72
C GLY A 62 13.02 5.55 -9.52
N GLY A 63 12.94 4.73 -10.57
CA GLY A 63 14.08 4.44 -11.45
C GLY A 63 14.62 5.68 -12.16
N LEU A 64 13.73 6.54 -12.67
CA LEU A 64 14.10 7.80 -13.31
C LEU A 64 14.74 8.80 -12.35
N LEU A 65 14.13 8.96 -11.16
CA LEU A 65 14.63 9.86 -10.11
C LEU A 65 16.03 9.44 -9.63
N VAL A 66 16.23 8.16 -9.35
CA VAL A 66 17.51 7.63 -8.88
C VAL A 66 18.60 7.80 -9.93
N SER A 67 18.29 7.54 -11.20
CA SER A 67 19.27 7.64 -12.29
C SER A 67 19.76 9.07 -12.54
N ARG A 68 18.85 10.06 -12.47
CA ARG A 68 19.17 11.45 -12.84
C ARG A 68 19.50 12.37 -11.65
N PHE A 69 18.87 12.15 -10.51
CA PHE A 69 18.86 13.08 -9.37
C PHE A 69 19.26 12.42 -8.05
N HIS A 70 19.83 11.21 -8.10
CA HIS A 70 20.25 10.45 -6.91
C HIS A 70 19.08 9.99 -6.04
N TRP A 71 19.33 9.12 -5.05
CA TRP A 71 18.28 8.53 -4.20
C TRP A 71 17.54 9.54 -3.31
N ILE A 72 18.18 10.66 -2.96
CA ILE A 72 17.60 11.70 -2.10
C ILE A 72 16.39 12.36 -2.77
N SER A 73 16.40 12.43 -4.11
CA SER A 73 15.28 12.98 -4.88
C SER A 73 13.98 12.21 -4.65
N CYS A 74 14.02 10.91 -4.40
CA CYS A 74 12.84 10.12 -4.03
C CYS A 74 12.23 10.57 -2.70
N CYS A 75 13.06 10.98 -1.73
CA CYS A 75 12.58 11.50 -0.46
C CYS A 75 11.87 12.85 -0.64
N TYR A 76 12.44 13.75 -1.43
CA TYR A 76 11.79 15.04 -1.75
C TYR A 76 10.50 14.85 -2.56
N PHE A 77 10.50 13.93 -3.51
CA PHE A 77 9.30 13.59 -4.28
C PHE A 77 8.17 13.11 -3.37
N LEU A 78 8.45 12.16 -2.47
CA LEU A 78 7.46 11.67 -1.50
C LEU A 78 7.00 12.75 -0.53
N LEU A 79 7.88 13.68 -0.13
CA LEU A 79 7.52 14.82 0.70
C LEU A 79 6.52 15.75 -0.03
N CYS A 80 6.81 16.13 -1.27
CA CYS A 80 5.90 16.94 -2.09
C CYS A 80 4.57 16.21 -2.32
N TYR A 81 4.62 14.92 -2.62
CA TYR A 81 3.43 14.09 -2.81
C TYR A 81 2.56 14.05 -1.54
N GLY A 82 3.14 13.83 -0.37
CA GLY A 82 2.42 13.85 0.90
C GLY A 82 1.82 15.21 1.26
N LEU A 83 2.49 16.32 0.90
CA LEU A 83 1.93 17.67 1.06
C LEU A 83 0.71 17.89 0.15
N LEU A 84 0.78 17.42 -1.11
CA LEU A 84 -0.35 17.48 -2.02
C LEU A 84 -1.53 16.65 -1.51
N GLU A 85 -1.28 15.42 -1.03
CA GLU A 85 -2.32 14.61 -0.38
C GLU A 85 -2.92 15.31 0.84
N GLY A 86 -2.10 15.97 1.66
CA GLY A 86 -2.59 16.76 2.81
C GLY A 86 -3.53 17.89 2.39
N ILE A 87 -3.23 18.59 1.30
CA ILE A 87 -4.13 19.61 0.75
C ILE A 87 -5.44 18.98 0.28
N VAL A 88 -5.38 17.87 -0.46
CA VAL A 88 -6.59 17.17 -0.95
C VAL A 88 -7.46 16.69 0.21
N VAL A 89 -6.85 16.11 1.24
CA VAL A 89 -7.57 15.63 2.44
C VAL A 89 -8.17 16.80 3.23
N SER A 90 -7.53 17.97 3.26
CA SER A 90 -8.08 19.16 3.93
C SER A 90 -9.38 19.68 3.30
N LEU A 91 -9.65 19.30 2.04
CA LEU A 91 -10.90 19.62 1.35
C LEU A 91 -12.01 18.60 1.63
N LEU A 92 -11.66 17.46 2.22
CA LEU A 92 -12.61 16.39 2.52
C LEU A 92 -13.45 16.78 3.74
N LYS A 93 -14.77 16.66 3.61
CA LYS A 93 -15.68 16.88 4.74
C LYS A 93 -15.60 15.70 5.71
N GLU A 94 -15.74 16.00 6.99
CA GLU A 94 -15.76 14.98 8.05
C GLU A 94 -16.87 13.95 7.79
N THR A 95 -16.48 12.68 7.65
CA THR A 95 -17.40 11.59 7.30
C THR A 95 -18.01 10.92 8.55
N ALA A 96 -17.42 11.11 9.72
CA ALA A 96 -17.90 10.51 10.96
C ALA A 96 -19.25 11.12 11.39
N THR A 97 -20.34 10.41 11.13
CA THR A 97 -21.72 10.84 11.46
C THR A 97 -21.95 10.95 12.96
N THR A 98 -21.25 10.15 13.78
CA THR A 98 -21.25 10.26 15.25
C THR A 98 -19.87 9.95 15.82
N LEU A 99 -19.29 10.91 16.55
CA LEU A 99 -18.06 10.69 17.29
C LEU A 99 -18.36 9.76 18.48
N SER A 100 -18.03 8.48 18.34
CA SER A 100 -18.15 7.53 19.44
C SER A 100 -17.17 7.91 20.54
N LYS A 101 -17.70 8.42 21.67
CA LYS A 101 -16.92 8.77 22.88
C LYS A 101 -16.13 7.58 23.44
N GLN A 102 -16.44 6.36 22.99
CA GLN A 102 -15.81 5.12 23.44
C GLN A 102 -14.83 4.50 22.43
N ALA A 103 -14.61 5.11 21.26
CA ALA A 103 -13.80 4.55 20.19
C ALA A 103 -12.35 4.21 20.63
N LEU A 104 -11.78 5.00 21.54
CA LEU A 104 -10.40 4.85 22.02
C LEU A 104 -10.27 4.06 23.34
N HIS A 105 -11.34 3.47 23.86
CA HIS A 105 -11.22 2.66 25.07
C HIS A 105 -10.45 1.37 24.81
N PHE A 106 -9.23 1.31 25.35
CA PHE A 106 -8.31 0.18 25.22
C PHE A 106 -8.95 -1.18 25.55
N LYS A 107 -9.85 -1.23 26.54
CA LYS A 107 -10.58 -2.45 26.92
C LYS A 107 -11.48 -2.97 25.79
N HIS A 108 -12.17 -2.08 25.07
CA HIS A 108 -13.01 -2.46 23.93
C HIS A 108 -12.17 -2.91 22.74
N ILE A 109 -11.07 -2.20 22.45
CA ILE A 109 -10.13 -2.58 21.40
C ILE A 109 -9.57 -3.97 21.66
N LYS A 110 -9.02 -4.22 22.86
CA LYS A 110 -8.47 -5.53 23.25
C LYS A 110 -9.52 -6.65 23.13
N ARG A 111 -10.76 -6.38 23.57
CA ARG A 111 -11.86 -7.35 23.46
C ARG A 111 -12.19 -7.66 22.00
N ASN A 112 -12.28 -6.64 21.14
CA ASN A 112 -12.60 -6.82 19.72
C ASN A 112 -11.50 -7.61 19.00
N TYR A 113 -10.22 -7.31 19.27
CA TYR A 113 -9.12 -8.13 18.77
C TYR A 113 -9.20 -9.56 19.29
N ALA A 114 -9.48 -9.78 20.57
CA ALA A 114 -9.61 -11.13 21.13
C ALA A 114 -10.75 -11.92 20.46
N LEU A 115 -11.90 -11.29 20.20
CA LEU A 115 -13.01 -11.90 19.46
C LEU A 115 -12.62 -12.21 18.01
N ALA A 116 -11.94 -11.27 17.33
CA ALA A 116 -11.43 -11.50 15.98
C ALA A 116 -10.46 -12.68 15.91
N PHE A 117 -9.60 -12.85 16.92
CA PHE A 117 -8.70 -14.00 17.03
C PHE A 117 -9.42 -15.30 17.39
N GLN A 118 -10.64 -15.28 17.92
CA GLN A 118 -11.42 -16.50 18.21
C GLN A 118 -12.10 -17.06 16.95
N ASP A 119 -12.39 -16.21 15.96
CA ASP A 119 -12.97 -16.62 14.69
C ASP A 119 -11.96 -17.45 13.87
N GLN A 120 -12.27 -18.72 13.66
CA GLN A 120 -11.42 -19.66 12.93
C GLN A 120 -11.24 -19.29 11.46
N PHE A 121 -12.28 -18.75 10.83
CA PHE A 121 -12.26 -18.36 9.43
C PHE A 121 -11.38 -17.12 9.26
N LEU A 122 -11.56 -16.12 10.13
CA LEU A 122 -10.75 -14.91 10.10
C LEU A 122 -9.26 -15.19 10.37
N ARG A 123 -8.95 -16.08 11.32
CA ARG A 123 -7.57 -16.52 11.58
C ARG A 123 -6.94 -17.16 10.33
N GLY A 124 -7.63 -18.13 9.72
CA GLY A 124 -7.13 -18.83 8.53
C GLY A 124 -6.93 -17.87 7.37
N PHE A 125 -7.93 -17.05 7.07
CA PHE A 125 -7.88 -16.07 5.99
C PHE A 125 -6.72 -15.07 6.17
N THR A 126 -6.59 -14.48 7.36
CA THR A 126 -5.52 -13.50 7.65
C THR A 126 -4.14 -14.14 7.57
N PHE A 127 -4.00 -15.40 8.00
CA PHE A 127 -2.75 -16.14 7.90
C PHE A 127 -2.33 -16.38 6.44
N PHE A 128 -3.23 -16.88 5.60
CA PHE A 128 -2.95 -17.08 4.18
C PHE A 128 -2.67 -15.76 3.45
N PHE A 129 -3.44 -14.72 3.75
CA PHE A 129 -3.22 -13.39 3.19
C PHE A 129 -1.86 -12.81 3.60
N GLY A 130 -1.48 -12.96 4.87
CA GLY A 130 -0.18 -12.54 5.38
C GLY A 130 0.99 -13.30 4.75
N LEU A 131 0.85 -14.62 4.58
CA LEU A 131 1.87 -15.45 3.93
C LEU A 131 2.05 -15.08 2.45
N SER A 132 0.95 -14.85 1.73
CA SER A 132 0.98 -14.36 0.36
C SER A 132 1.66 -12.99 0.27
N GLY A 133 1.30 -12.05 1.15
CA GLY A 133 1.91 -10.73 1.23
C GLY A 133 3.42 -10.80 1.52
N MET A 134 3.85 -11.73 2.38
CA MET A 134 5.27 -11.93 2.69
C MET A 134 6.10 -12.20 1.43
N CYS A 135 5.63 -13.07 0.53
CA CYS A 135 6.31 -13.36 -0.73
C CYS A 135 6.48 -12.10 -1.60
N VAL A 136 5.44 -11.26 -1.68
CA VAL A 136 5.47 -10.00 -2.45
C VAL A 136 6.49 -9.02 -1.86
N TYR A 137 6.53 -8.87 -0.53
CA TYR A 137 7.47 -7.96 0.13
C TYR A 137 8.92 -8.44 0.05
N ILE A 138 9.17 -9.75 0.18
CA ILE A 138 10.51 -10.34 -0.01
C ILE A 138 10.99 -10.09 -1.44
N TYR A 139 10.14 -10.32 -2.43
CA TYR A 139 10.44 -10.01 -3.83
C TYR A 139 10.79 -8.54 -4.01
N ALA A 140 9.92 -7.64 -3.53
CA ALA A 140 10.11 -6.19 -3.66
C ALA A 140 11.39 -5.68 -2.99
N ALA A 141 11.80 -6.28 -1.87
CA ALA A 141 13.03 -5.92 -1.17
C ALA A 141 14.30 -6.44 -1.88
N THR A 142 14.22 -7.61 -2.51
CA THR A 142 15.41 -8.32 -3.02
C THR A 142 15.66 -8.07 -4.51
N ILE A 143 14.61 -7.92 -5.31
CA ILE A 143 14.73 -7.80 -6.77
C ILE A 143 15.54 -6.58 -7.25
N PRO A 144 15.50 -5.37 -6.62
CA PRO A 144 16.33 -4.25 -7.06
C PRO A 144 17.82 -4.56 -6.85
N PHE A 145 18.17 -5.27 -5.77
CA PHE A 145 19.55 -5.66 -5.48
C PHE A 145 20.05 -6.67 -6.51
N ILE A 146 19.25 -7.69 -6.83
CA ILE A 146 19.58 -8.66 -7.87
C ILE A 146 19.73 -7.97 -9.24
N ALA A 147 18.78 -7.12 -9.61
CA ALA A 147 18.78 -6.45 -10.90
C ALA A 147 20.00 -5.53 -11.10
N VAL A 148 20.35 -4.73 -10.08
CA VAL A 148 21.44 -3.76 -10.20
C VAL A 148 22.81 -4.41 -10.00
N TYR A 149 22.98 -5.23 -8.96
CA TYR A 149 24.31 -5.75 -8.59
C TYR A 149 24.71 -7.03 -9.32
N TYR A 150 23.77 -7.92 -9.63
CA TYR A 150 24.08 -9.20 -10.28
C TYR A 150 23.81 -9.16 -11.79
N LEU A 151 22.72 -8.52 -12.20
CA LEU A 151 22.34 -8.43 -13.63
C LEU A 151 22.89 -7.17 -14.32
N ASN A 152 23.55 -6.27 -13.59
CA ASN A 152 24.11 -5.00 -14.11
C ASN A 152 23.08 -4.17 -14.90
N ILE A 153 21.81 -4.22 -14.50
CA ILE A 153 20.72 -3.47 -15.13
C ILE A 153 20.71 -2.05 -14.57
N SER A 154 20.61 -1.05 -15.46
CA SER A 154 20.50 0.35 -15.04
C SER A 154 19.20 0.60 -14.25
N PRO A 155 19.19 1.54 -13.28
CA PRO A 155 17.99 1.86 -12.50
C PRO A 155 16.77 2.24 -13.35
N GLU A 156 16.98 2.92 -14.49
CA GLU A 156 15.91 3.28 -15.44
C GLU A 156 15.28 2.04 -16.08
N LYS A 157 16.11 1.11 -16.54
CA LYS A 157 15.66 -0.14 -17.13
C LYS A 157 14.99 -1.03 -16.09
N TYR A 158 15.49 -1.05 -14.86
CA TYR A 158 14.82 -1.73 -13.74
C TYR A 158 13.43 -1.12 -13.48
N GLY A 159 13.30 0.21 -13.48
CA GLY A 159 12.01 0.88 -13.33
C GLY A 159 10.99 0.45 -14.39
N LEU A 160 11.41 0.38 -15.65
CA LEU A 160 10.56 -0.09 -16.76
C LEU A 160 10.21 -1.58 -16.65
N LEU A 161 11.19 -2.44 -16.36
CA LEU A 161 10.97 -3.88 -16.17
C LEU A 161 10.09 -4.16 -14.93
N GLY A 162 10.13 -3.27 -13.94
CA GLY A 162 9.27 -3.28 -12.77
C GLY A 162 7.78 -3.19 -13.09
N LEU A 163 7.38 -2.78 -14.31
CA LEU A 163 5.98 -2.83 -14.76
C LEU A 163 5.50 -4.24 -15.08
N ILE A 164 6.41 -5.16 -15.47
CA ILE A 164 6.04 -6.50 -15.93
C ILE A 164 5.27 -7.29 -14.87
N PRO A 165 5.72 -7.36 -13.59
CA PRO A 165 4.95 -8.03 -12.55
C PRO A 165 3.54 -7.45 -12.39
N TYR A 166 3.38 -6.12 -12.47
CA TYR A 166 2.08 -5.47 -12.28
C TYR A 166 1.13 -5.70 -13.46
N ILE A 167 1.65 -5.70 -14.69
CA ILE A 167 0.89 -6.12 -15.87
C ILE A 167 0.45 -7.57 -15.71
N GLY A 168 1.34 -8.45 -15.23
CA GLY A 168 1.02 -9.84 -14.92
C GLY A 168 -0.10 -9.97 -13.88
N THR A 169 -0.05 -9.18 -12.79
CA THR A 169 -1.12 -9.18 -11.78
C THR A 169 -2.45 -8.70 -12.36
N ALA A 170 -2.45 -7.63 -13.17
CA ALA A 170 -3.67 -7.13 -13.80
C ALA A 170 -4.28 -8.17 -14.77
N PHE A 171 -3.44 -8.84 -15.56
CA PHE A 171 -3.86 -9.91 -16.45
C PHE A 171 -4.43 -11.11 -15.67
N GLY A 172 -3.76 -11.52 -14.60
CA GLY A 172 -4.24 -12.56 -13.69
C GLY A 172 -5.58 -12.22 -13.04
N SER A 173 -5.79 -10.97 -12.62
CA SER A 173 -7.07 -10.50 -12.08
C SER A 173 -8.19 -10.58 -13.11
N VAL A 174 -7.94 -10.24 -14.38
CA VAL A 174 -8.94 -10.36 -15.46
C VAL A 174 -9.31 -11.82 -15.70
N ILE A 175 -8.33 -12.72 -15.72
CA ILE A 175 -8.57 -14.17 -15.86
C ILE A 175 -9.39 -14.67 -14.68
N SER A 176 -9.01 -14.32 -13.45
CA SER A 176 -9.71 -14.73 -12.24
C SER A 176 -11.15 -14.24 -12.22
N ALA A 177 -11.42 -13.00 -12.65
CA ALA A 177 -12.78 -12.47 -12.76
C ALA A 177 -13.62 -13.26 -13.77
N ARG A 178 -13.05 -13.63 -14.92
CA ARG A 178 -13.74 -14.46 -15.93
C ARG A 178 -14.01 -15.88 -15.43
N LEU A 179 -13.08 -16.49 -14.71
CA LEU A 179 -13.28 -17.82 -14.12
C LEU A 179 -14.37 -17.78 -13.04
N SER A 180 -14.38 -16.74 -12.19
CA SER A 180 -15.41 -16.58 -11.15
C SER A 180 -16.81 -16.58 -11.75
N SER A 181 -17.02 -15.86 -12.86
CA SER A 181 -18.32 -15.83 -13.54
C SER A 181 -18.77 -17.16 -14.19
N ILE A 182 -17.88 -18.16 -14.25
CA ILE A 182 -18.19 -19.50 -14.78
C ILE A 182 -18.46 -20.50 -13.63
N LEU A 183 -17.97 -20.21 -12.42
CA LEU A 183 -18.07 -21.05 -11.23
C LEU A 183 -19.26 -20.68 -10.33
N ASP A 184 -19.87 -19.51 -10.53
CA ASP A 184 -21.16 -19.10 -9.97
C ASP A 184 -22.33 -19.60 -10.84
#